data_AF-A0A2D8GCT5-F1
#
_entry.id   AF-A0A2D8GCT5-F1
#
_cell.length_a   1.000
_cell.length_b   1.000
_cell.length_c   1.000
_cell.angle_alpha   90.00
_cell.angle_beta   90.00
_cell.angle_gamma   90.00
#
_symmetry.space_group_name_H-M   'P 1'
#
loop_
_entity.id
_entity.type
_entity.pdbx_description
1 polymer ?
#
loop_
_entity_poly.entity_id
_entity_poly.type
_entity_poly.pdbx_seq_one_letter_code
_entity_poly.pdbx_strand_id
1 'polypeptide(L)'
;MINSIKVLYIIVLMKNIFFIITLILLFCPIFAQDEELDLDAMWDNTVWNEIEDVADAGYEVEKVTAVAGVRGAEAEDEALHHLYYRQSMKGPSKVELNKALGKLLNTLSSLKEKNPEHAKIPEVTHYVIQIYKKLEQGEKAKNFERDLLAIAPNSKWAKFYKQ
;
A
#
# COMPACT_ATOMS: atom_id res chain seq x y z
N MET A 1 1.00 68.50 6.04
CA MET A 1 1.75 67.78 4.97
C MET A 1 2.36 66.45 5.44
N ILE A 2 2.95 66.39 6.64
CA ILE A 2 3.64 65.18 7.16
C ILE A 2 2.70 63.98 7.41
N ASN A 3 1.45 64.20 7.82
CA ASN A 3 0.48 63.12 8.06
C ASN A 3 0.07 62.38 6.77
N SER A 4 -0.07 63.11 5.66
CA SER A 4 -0.48 62.53 4.38
C SER A 4 0.59 61.59 3.79
N ILE A 5 1.88 61.91 4.00
CA ILE A 5 3.00 61.08 3.56
C ILE A 5 3.08 59.79 4.40
N LYS A 6 2.85 59.87 5.72
CA LYS A 6 2.79 58.70 6.59
C LYS A 6 1.62 57.76 6.24
N VAL A 7 0.45 58.32 5.95
CA VAL A 7 -0.73 57.54 5.53
C VAL A 7 -0.46 56.86 4.19
N LEU A 8 0.15 57.56 3.23
CA LEU A 8 0.52 56.96 1.95
C LEU A 8 1.54 55.82 2.11
N TYR A 9 2.53 55.99 2.99
CA TYR A 9 3.53 54.95 3.29
C TYR A 9 2.87 53.71 3.91
N ILE A 10 1.94 53.89 4.85
CA ILE A 10 1.20 52.78 5.48
C ILE A 10 0.36 52.03 4.44
N ILE A 11 -0.32 52.73 3.54
CA ILE A 11 -1.14 52.10 2.48
C ILE A 11 -0.25 51.28 1.53
N VAL A 12 0.91 51.81 1.14
CA VAL A 12 1.89 51.09 0.30
C VAL A 12 2.43 49.85 1.02
N LEU A 13 2.76 49.97 2.31
CA LEU A 13 3.24 48.87 3.13
C LEU A 13 2.18 47.74 3.25
N MET A 14 0.93 48.11 3.55
CA MET A 14 -0.19 47.15 3.65
C MET A 14 -0.44 46.41 2.33
N LYS A 15 -0.36 47.11 1.20
CA LYS A 15 -0.53 46.52 -0.14
C LYS A 15 0.58 45.52 -0.47
N ASN A 16 1.83 45.81 -0.11
CA ASN A 16 2.94 44.86 -0.30
C ASN A 16 2.82 43.64 0.61
N ILE A 17 2.37 43.82 1.86
CA ILE A 17 2.11 42.70 2.78
C ILE A 17 1.00 41.80 2.24
N PHE A 18 -0.10 42.39 1.76
CA PHE A 18 -1.20 41.64 1.17
C PHE A 18 -0.75 40.81 -0.05
N PHE A 19 0.08 41.40 -0.91
CA PHE A 19 0.65 40.72 -2.08
C PHE A 19 1.53 39.52 -1.69
N ILE A 20 2.36 39.67 -0.65
CA ILE A 20 3.21 38.59 -0.13
C ILE A 20 2.34 37.45 0.45
N ILE A 21 1.31 37.78 1.22
CA ILE A 21 0.39 36.79 1.79
C ILE A 21 -0.35 36.02 0.70
N THR A 22 -0.83 36.70 -0.34
CA THR A 22 -1.50 36.04 -1.48
C THR A 22 -0.56 35.13 -2.26
N LEU A 23 0.73 35.49 -2.37
CA LEU A 23 1.74 34.66 -3.01
C LEU A 23 2.00 33.39 -2.18
N ILE A 24 2.11 33.52 -0.86
CA ILE A 24 2.32 32.38 0.05
C ILE A 24 1.13 31.40 0.02
N LEU A 25 -0.11 31.92 -0.01
CA LEU A 25 -1.32 31.08 -0.06
C LEU A 25 -1.46 30.32 -1.39
N LEU A 26 -0.96 30.86 -2.50
CA LEU A 26 -0.95 30.18 -3.81
C LEU A 26 0.05 29.01 -3.90
N PHE A 27 1.14 29.04 -3.12
CA PHE A 27 2.14 27.96 -3.06
C PHE A 27 1.85 26.90 -1.99
N CYS A 28 0.93 27.16 -1.05
CA CYS A 28 0.60 26.24 0.04
C CYS A 28 -0.03 24.88 -0.35
N PRO A 29 -0.80 24.71 -1.46
CA PRO A 29 -1.48 23.44 -1.71
C PRO A 29 -0.58 22.33 -2.30
N ILE A 30 0.73 22.56 -2.49
CA ILE A 30 1.63 21.56 -3.12
C ILE A 30 2.08 20.47 -2.13
N PHE A 31 2.07 20.74 -0.81
CA PHE A 31 2.55 19.78 0.20
C PHE A 31 1.49 18.83 0.77
N ALA A 32 0.25 18.92 0.31
CA ALA A 32 -0.85 18.04 0.72
C ALA A 32 -1.37 17.19 -0.44
N GLN A 33 -0.49 16.81 -1.37
CA GLN A 33 -0.78 15.67 -2.23
C GLN A 33 -0.66 14.42 -1.35
N ASP A 34 -1.80 13.99 -0.79
CA ASP A 34 -2.06 12.58 -0.51
C ASP A 34 -1.98 11.83 -1.85
N GLU A 35 -0.78 11.69 -2.41
CA GLU A 35 -0.48 10.44 -3.08
C GLU A 35 -0.62 9.41 -1.97
N GLU A 36 -1.75 8.69 -1.98
CA GLU A 36 -2.02 7.55 -1.12
C GLU A 36 -0.85 6.59 -1.34
N LEU A 37 0.18 6.77 -0.52
CA LEU A 37 1.41 6.00 -0.58
C LEU A 37 0.97 4.56 -0.41
N ASP A 38 1.00 3.81 -1.52
CA ASP A 38 0.48 2.45 -1.58
C ASP A 38 1.46 1.56 -0.81
N LEU A 39 1.30 1.60 0.52
CA LEU A 39 2.08 0.81 1.45
C LEU A 39 1.89 -0.67 1.10
N ASP A 40 0.70 -1.11 0.70
CA ASP A 40 0.48 -2.49 0.28
C ASP A 40 1.39 -2.89 -0.91
N ALA A 41 1.55 -2.01 -1.91
CA ALA A 41 2.46 -2.26 -3.03
C ALA A 41 3.95 -2.26 -2.65
N MET A 42 4.38 -1.43 -1.69
CA MET A 42 5.76 -1.48 -1.20
C MET A 42 6.05 -2.79 -0.46
N TRP A 43 5.09 -3.26 0.34
CA TRP A 43 5.22 -4.50 1.11
C TRP A 43 5.19 -5.75 0.22
N ASP A 44 4.38 -5.77 -0.85
CA ASP A 44 4.35 -6.87 -1.83
C ASP A 44 5.67 -7.03 -2.63
N ASN A 45 6.51 -5.99 -2.70
CA ASN A 45 7.77 -5.98 -3.45
C ASN A 45 9.03 -6.06 -2.58
N THR A 46 8.90 -6.07 -1.25
CA THR A 46 10.06 -6.08 -0.34
C THR A 46 10.58 -7.51 -0.15
N VAL A 47 11.81 -7.77 -0.59
CA VAL A 47 12.50 -9.06 -0.40
C VAL A 47 13.04 -9.11 1.04
N TRP A 48 12.45 -9.98 1.86
CA TRP A 48 12.93 -10.23 3.23
C TRP A 48 14.09 -11.20 3.20
N ASN A 49 15.26 -10.75 3.64
CA ASN A 49 16.40 -11.62 3.90
C ASN A 49 16.29 -12.15 5.34
N GLU A 50 16.39 -13.47 5.51
CA GLU A 50 16.43 -14.11 6.82
C GLU A 50 17.74 -13.73 7.52
N ILE A 51 17.65 -13.22 8.75
CA ILE A 51 18.84 -12.91 9.55
C ILE A 51 19.36 -14.23 10.10
N GLU A 52 20.39 -14.77 9.47
CA GLU A 52 20.92 -16.10 9.74
C GLU A 52 21.61 -16.22 11.11
N ASP A 53 22.09 -15.11 11.69
CA ASP A 53 22.63 -15.09 13.05
C ASP A 53 22.59 -13.68 13.65
N VAL A 54 21.99 -13.55 14.83
CA VAL A 54 22.14 -12.37 15.69
C VAL A 54 23.35 -12.66 16.57
N ALA A 55 24.47 -12.00 16.29
CA ALA A 55 25.64 -12.10 17.15
C ALA A 55 25.27 -11.63 18.57
N ASP A 56 25.17 -12.58 19.51
CA ASP A 56 24.93 -12.33 20.93
C ASP A 56 26.20 -11.73 21.53
N ALA A 57 26.36 -10.42 21.36
CA ALA A 57 27.34 -9.65 22.11
C ALA A 57 26.79 -9.48 23.54
N GLY A 58 27.02 -10.47 24.39
CA GLY A 58 26.66 -10.45 25.80
C GLY A 58 27.39 -9.32 26.53
N TYR A 59 26.77 -8.15 26.60
CA TYR A 59 27.19 -7.08 27.50
C TYR A 59 26.56 -7.30 28.87
N GLU A 60 27.38 -7.35 29.92
CA GLU A 60 26.93 -7.38 31.31
C GLU A 60 26.16 -6.09 31.63
N VAL A 61 24.83 -6.17 31.63
CA VAL A 61 23.98 -5.04 32.02
C VAL A 61 23.91 -5.01 33.55
N GLU A 62 24.62 -4.07 34.18
CA GLU A 62 24.39 -3.75 35.59
C GLU A 62 22.93 -3.36 35.80
N LYS A 63 22.19 -4.18 36.55
CA LYS A 63 20.77 -3.97 36.82
C LYS A 63 20.58 -2.79 37.78
N VAL A 64 20.44 -1.59 37.23
CA VAL A 64 19.99 -0.41 38.00
C VAL A 64 18.49 -0.53 38.23
N THR A 65 18.08 -1.05 39.38
CA THR A 65 16.67 -1.08 39.82
C THR A 65 16.26 0.28 40.38
N ALA A 66 16.09 1.27 39.50
CA ALA A 66 15.38 2.50 39.85
C ALA A 66 14.00 2.45 39.19
N VAL A 67 12.97 2.19 40.01
CA VAL A 67 11.57 2.14 39.59
C VAL A 67 11.13 3.53 39.13
N ALA A 68 11.03 3.72 37.82
CA ALA A 68 10.45 4.92 37.22
C ALA A 68 9.32 4.52 36.27
N GLY A 69 8.10 4.54 36.80
CA GLY A 69 6.89 4.76 36.01
C GLY A 69 6.20 3.51 35.44
N VAL A 70 4.92 3.40 35.77
CA VAL A 70 3.91 2.42 35.32
C VAL A 70 3.67 2.42 33.78
N ARG A 71 4.51 3.12 32.99
CA ARG A 71 4.36 3.21 31.52
C ARG A 71 4.99 2.04 30.75
N GLY A 72 5.71 1.13 31.42
CA GLY A 72 6.28 -0.05 30.78
C GLY A 72 5.23 -1.10 30.39
N ALA A 73 4.26 -1.36 31.27
CA ALA A 73 3.25 -2.40 31.03
C ALA A 73 2.21 -2.01 29.96
N GLU A 74 1.86 -0.71 29.87
CA GLU A 74 0.91 -0.21 28.85
C GLU A 74 1.59 -0.03 27.48
N ALA A 75 2.87 0.39 27.46
CA ALA A 75 3.66 0.42 26.23
C ALA A 75 4.00 -1.00 25.72
N GLU A 76 4.13 -1.99 26.60
CA GLU A 76 4.31 -3.39 26.22
C GLU A 76 3.03 -3.96 25.60
N ASP A 77 1.85 -3.66 26.15
CA ASP A 77 0.57 -4.13 25.60
C ASP A 77 0.26 -3.47 24.23
N GLU A 78 0.55 -2.18 24.08
CA GLU A 78 0.43 -1.47 22.80
C GLU A 78 1.44 -2.00 21.77
N ALA A 79 2.70 -2.22 22.17
CA ALA A 79 3.70 -2.86 21.30
C ALA A 79 3.33 -4.32 20.95
N LEU A 80 2.71 -5.07 21.87
CA LEU A 80 2.25 -6.43 21.65
C LEU A 80 1.09 -6.47 20.63
N HIS A 81 0.19 -5.49 20.68
CA HIS A 81 -0.89 -5.34 19.71
C HIS A 81 -0.35 -5.05 18.29
N HIS A 82 0.77 -4.31 18.19
CA HIS A 82 1.50 -4.10 16.93
C HIS A 82 2.31 -5.34 16.49
N LEU A 83 2.84 -6.14 17.41
CA LEU A 83 3.53 -7.41 17.15
C LEU A 83 2.58 -8.51 16.67
N TYR A 84 1.35 -8.57 17.20
CA TYR A 84 0.33 -9.54 16.78
C TYR A 84 -0.04 -9.38 15.30
N TYR A 85 0.05 -8.15 14.78
CA TYR A 85 -0.11 -7.89 13.35
C TYR A 85 1.00 -8.55 12.52
N ARG A 86 2.24 -8.59 13.01
CA ARG A 86 3.41 -9.16 12.29
C ARG A 86 3.32 -10.68 12.10
N GLN A 87 2.77 -11.42 13.06
CA GLN A 87 2.63 -12.88 12.96
C GLN A 87 1.46 -13.29 12.04
N SER A 88 0.44 -12.43 11.91
CA SER A 88 -0.66 -12.55 10.96
C SER A 88 -0.29 -12.22 9.50
N MET A 89 0.91 -11.68 9.25
CA MET A 89 1.43 -11.36 7.91
C MET A 89 2.07 -12.55 7.19
N LYS A 90 1.95 -13.78 7.72
CA LYS A 90 2.23 -14.96 6.89
C LYS A 90 1.14 -15.01 5.83
N GLY A 91 1.49 -14.55 4.64
CA GLY A 91 0.64 -14.64 3.45
C GLY A 91 0.07 -16.05 3.29
N PRO A 92 -1.06 -16.18 2.59
CA PRO A 92 -1.79 -17.45 2.49
C PRO A 92 -0.83 -18.58 2.12
N SER A 93 -0.92 -19.68 2.86
CA SER A 93 -0.08 -20.84 2.64
C SER A 93 -0.28 -21.38 1.22
N LYS A 94 0.72 -22.11 0.69
CA LYS A 94 0.60 -22.78 -0.62
C LYS A 94 -0.66 -23.66 -0.70
N VAL A 95 -1.08 -24.27 0.40
CA VAL A 95 -2.30 -25.09 0.48
C VAL A 95 -3.56 -24.24 0.31
N GLU A 96 -3.64 -23.10 0.99
CA GLU A 96 -4.78 -22.18 0.89
C GLU A 96 -4.87 -21.53 -0.49
N LEU A 97 -3.73 -21.15 -1.08
CA LEU A 97 -3.65 -20.66 -2.45
C LEU A 97 -4.17 -21.70 -3.45
N ASN A 98 -3.76 -22.97 -3.33
CA ASN A 98 -4.27 -24.04 -4.19
C ASN A 98 -5.77 -24.32 -3.97
N LYS A 99 -6.26 -24.24 -2.73
CA LYS A 99 -7.69 -24.38 -2.42
C LYS A 99 -8.52 -23.25 -3.04
N ALA A 100 -8.03 -22.00 -2.94
CA ALA A 100 -8.67 -20.85 -3.56
C ALA A 100 -8.65 -20.95 -5.10
N LEU A 101 -7.52 -21.37 -5.67
CA LEU A 101 -7.36 -21.61 -7.10
C LEU A 101 -8.40 -22.62 -7.61
N GLY A 102 -8.57 -23.76 -6.93
CA GLY A 102 -9.57 -24.77 -7.32
C GLY A 102 -10.99 -24.22 -7.33
N LYS A 103 -11.36 -23.41 -6.33
CA LYS A 103 -12.69 -22.75 -6.30
C LYS A 103 -12.88 -21.76 -7.44
N LEU A 104 -11.86 -20.96 -7.75
CA LEU A 104 -11.92 -19.98 -8.83
C LEU A 104 -12.02 -20.66 -10.20
N LEU A 105 -11.29 -21.75 -10.42
CA LEU A 105 -11.38 -22.53 -11.67
C LEU A 105 -12.77 -23.16 -11.84
N ASN A 106 -13.35 -23.73 -10.80
CA ASN A 106 -14.71 -24.27 -10.83
C ASN A 106 -15.76 -23.18 -11.08
N THR A 107 -15.53 -21.98 -10.53
CA THR A 107 -16.41 -20.83 -10.77
C THR A 107 -16.28 -20.38 -12.24
N LEU A 108 -15.06 -20.33 -12.76
CA LEU A 108 -14.78 -19.93 -14.14
C LEU A 108 -15.37 -20.93 -15.15
N SER A 109 -15.28 -22.25 -14.90
CA SER A 109 -15.93 -23.25 -15.75
C SER A 109 -17.46 -23.12 -15.70
N SER A 110 -18.03 -22.99 -14.51
CA SER A 110 -19.49 -22.81 -14.33
C SER A 110 -20.01 -21.54 -15.00
N LEU A 111 -19.23 -20.45 -14.97
CA LEU A 111 -19.56 -19.20 -15.66
C LEU A 111 -19.48 -19.36 -17.17
N LYS A 112 -18.43 -20.00 -17.69
CA LYS A 112 -18.27 -20.25 -19.13
C LYS A 112 -19.38 -21.15 -19.69
N GLU A 113 -19.80 -22.17 -18.94
CA GLU A 113 -20.90 -23.07 -19.33
C GLU A 113 -22.25 -22.33 -19.40
N LYS A 114 -22.50 -21.41 -18.46
CA LYS A 114 -23.77 -20.67 -18.41
C LYS A 114 -23.81 -19.50 -19.39
N ASN A 115 -22.74 -18.70 -19.42
CA ASN A 115 -22.64 -17.55 -20.30
C ASN A 115 -21.15 -17.23 -20.58
N PRO A 116 -20.64 -17.56 -21.78
CA PRO A 116 -19.25 -17.32 -22.17
C PRO A 116 -18.80 -15.86 -22.11
N GLU A 117 -19.72 -14.89 -22.14
CA GLU A 117 -19.42 -13.45 -22.13
C GLU A 117 -19.77 -12.78 -20.79
N HIS A 118 -19.95 -13.57 -19.73
CA HIS A 118 -20.32 -13.03 -18.42
C HIS A 118 -19.26 -12.02 -17.91
N ALA A 119 -19.71 -10.85 -17.44
CA ALA A 119 -18.84 -9.74 -17.00
C ALA A 119 -17.84 -10.10 -15.89
N LYS A 120 -18.11 -11.16 -15.12
CA LYS A 120 -17.23 -11.70 -14.06
C LYS A 120 -16.10 -12.59 -14.59
N ILE A 121 -16.16 -13.11 -15.83
CA ILE A 121 -15.12 -13.98 -16.37
C ILE A 121 -13.75 -13.27 -16.40
N PRO A 122 -13.64 -12.01 -16.88
CA PRO A 122 -12.38 -11.29 -16.84
C PRO A 122 -11.84 -11.06 -15.41
N GLU A 123 -12.74 -10.81 -14.46
CA GLU A 123 -12.40 -10.61 -13.04
C GLU A 123 -11.86 -11.90 -12.40
N VAL A 124 -12.58 -13.02 -12.55
CA VAL A 124 -12.16 -14.31 -12.01
C VAL A 124 -10.84 -14.76 -12.65
N THR A 125 -10.68 -14.52 -13.96
CA THR A 125 -9.43 -14.82 -14.68
C THR A 125 -8.26 -14.00 -14.13
N HIS A 126 -8.47 -12.72 -13.82
CA HIS A 126 -7.47 -11.88 -13.17
C HIS A 126 -7.01 -12.45 -11.82
N TYR A 127 -7.95 -12.86 -10.95
CA TYR A 127 -7.57 -13.47 -9.66
C TYR A 127 -6.84 -14.80 -9.84
N VAL A 128 -7.20 -15.62 -10.82
CA VAL A 128 -6.47 -16.85 -11.16
C VAL A 128 -5.02 -16.55 -11.56
N ILE A 129 -4.79 -15.52 -12.38
CA ILE A 129 -3.44 -15.08 -12.77
C ILE A 129 -2.62 -14.68 -11.55
N GLN A 130 -3.19 -13.88 -10.64
CA GLN A 130 -2.50 -13.43 -9.42
C GLN A 130 -2.08 -14.61 -8.53
N ILE A 131 -2.95 -15.60 -8.35
CA ILE A 131 -2.62 -16.79 -7.56
C ILE A 131 -1.53 -17.61 -8.24
N TYR A 132 -1.56 -17.78 -9.56
CA TYR A 132 -0.48 -18.48 -10.27
C TYR A 132 0.88 -17.77 -10.15
N LYS A 133 0.89 -16.43 -10.15
CA LYS A 133 2.11 -15.66 -9.87
C LYS A 133 2.63 -15.89 -8.46
N LYS A 134 1.76 -15.84 -7.44
CA LYS A 134 2.12 -16.13 -6.04
C LYS A 134 2.55 -17.60 -5.81
N LEU A 135 2.14 -18.52 -6.69
CA LEU A 135 2.56 -19.93 -6.68
C LEU A 135 3.79 -20.22 -7.55
N GLU A 136 4.47 -19.19 -8.07
CA GLU A 136 5.64 -19.31 -8.96
C GLU A 136 5.37 -20.10 -10.27
N GLN A 137 4.10 -20.22 -10.67
CA GLN A 137 3.67 -20.91 -11.89
C GLN A 137 3.52 -19.91 -13.05
N GLY A 138 4.62 -19.24 -13.39
CA GLY A 138 4.64 -18.15 -14.36
C GLY A 138 4.14 -18.52 -15.77
N GLU A 139 4.38 -19.76 -16.23
CA GLU A 139 3.89 -20.21 -17.54
C GLU A 139 2.37 -20.26 -17.62
N LYS A 140 1.72 -20.79 -16.57
CA LYS A 140 0.25 -20.86 -16.49
C LYS A 140 -0.33 -19.45 -16.36
N ALA A 141 0.29 -18.59 -15.56
CA ALA A 141 -0.12 -17.19 -15.45
C ALA A 141 -0.13 -16.51 -16.83
N LYS A 142 0.96 -16.63 -17.60
CA LYS A 142 1.08 -16.07 -18.96
C LYS A 142 0.05 -16.63 -19.94
N ASN A 143 -0.30 -17.91 -19.83
CA ASN A 143 -1.37 -18.50 -20.64
C ASN A 143 -2.71 -17.80 -20.37
N PHE A 144 -3.10 -17.67 -19.10
CA PHE A 144 -4.34 -17.00 -18.72
C PHE A 144 -4.33 -15.49 -19.03
N GLU A 145 -3.18 -14.83 -18.96
CA GLU A 145 -3.04 -13.43 -19.40
C GLU A 145 -3.36 -13.28 -20.89
N ARG A 146 -2.79 -14.14 -21.74
CA ARG A 146 -3.10 -14.15 -23.19
C ARG A 146 -4.59 -14.44 -23.45
N ASP A 147 -5.16 -15.42 -22.75
CA ASP A 147 -6.56 -15.76 -22.87
C ASP A 147 -7.47 -14.59 -22.45
N LEU A 148 -7.13 -13.91 -21.37
CA LEU A 148 -7.86 -12.73 -20.88
C LEU A 148 -7.85 -11.59 -21.90
N LEU A 149 -6.68 -11.31 -22.50
CA LEU A 149 -6.53 -10.30 -23.54
C LEU A 149 -7.28 -10.67 -24.82
N ALA A 150 -7.36 -11.95 -25.16
CA ALA A 150 -8.11 -12.43 -26.32
C ALA A 150 -9.63 -12.35 -26.11
N ILE A 151 -10.13 -12.72 -24.93
CA ILE A 151 -11.56 -12.78 -24.62
C ILE A 151 -12.12 -11.39 -24.32
N ALA A 152 -11.40 -10.58 -23.52
CA ALA A 152 -11.92 -9.31 -23.02
C ALA A 152 -10.85 -8.21 -23.05
N PRO A 153 -10.36 -7.80 -24.23
CA PRO A 153 -9.28 -6.83 -24.36
C PRO A 153 -9.62 -5.46 -23.74
N ASN A 154 -10.89 -5.08 -23.71
CA ASN A 154 -11.34 -3.78 -23.22
C ASN A 154 -11.79 -3.81 -21.75
N SER A 155 -11.64 -4.94 -21.05
CA SER A 155 -12.01 -5.05 -19.64
C SER A 155 -11.10 -4.21 -18.74
N LYS A 156 -11.63 -3.74 -17.60
CA LYS A 156 -10.85 -3.09 -16.53
C LYS A 156 -9.62 -3.93 -16.16
N TRP A 157 -9.76 -5.25 -16.15
CA TRP A 157 -8.72 -6.19 -15.74
C TRP A 157 -7.67 -6.46 -16.81
N ALA A 158 -8.00 -6.30 -18.09
CA ALA A 158 -7.05 -6.46 -19.19
C ALA A 158 -5.97 -5.36 -19.21
N LYS A 159 -6.28 -4.18 -18.64
CA LYS A 159 -5.33 -3.05 -18.55
C LYS A 159 -4.04 -3.41 -17.80
N PHE A 160 -4.11 -4.31 -16.82
CA PHE A 160 -2.94 -4.73 -16.04
C PHE A 160 -1.95 -5.59 -16.82
N TYR A 161 -2.33 -6.09 -18.01
CA TYR A 161 -1.54 -7.04 -18.80
C TYR A 161 -1.27 -6.56 -20.22
N LYS A 162 -1.81 -5.39 -20.59
CA LYS A 162 -1.46 -4.71 -21.85
C LYS A 162 -0.09 -4.05 -21.66
N GLN A 163 0.93 -4.65 -22.27
CA GLN A 163 2.22 -4.00 -22.51
C GLN A 163 2.15 -3.12 -23.76
#